data_AF-A0A251NY61-F1
#
_entry.id   AF-A0A251NY61-F1
#
_cell.length_a   1.000
_cell.length_b   1.000
_cell.length_c   1.000
_cell.angle_alpha   90.00
_cell.angle_beta   90.00
_cell.angle_gamma   90.00
#
_symmetry.space_group_name_H-M   'P 1'
#
loop_
_entity.id
_entity.type
_entity.pdbx_description
1 polymer ?
#
loop_
_entity_poly.entity_id
_entity_poly.type
_entity_poly.pdbx_seq_one_letter_code
_entity_poly.pdbx_strand_id
1 'polypeptide(L)'
;MTCSTSLKPYEGYVPKVEAVVTRRSYYQCVCILFQRPYFEKMYDILRYYCVYFDIWNQDLPQVALLYGNLTEEERKRAQEKLSILDETITDLSFQ
;
A
#
# COMPACT_ATOMS: atom_id res chain seq x y z
N MET A 1 -7.61 -30.58 9.19
CA MET A 1 -6.54 -29.57 9.18
C MET A 1 -6.77 -28.70 10.42
N THR A 2 -6.05 -28.97 11.52
CA THR A 2 -6.28 -28.32 12.82
C THR A 2 -5.61 -26.94 12.81
N CYS A 3 -6.39 -25.89 12.58
CA CYS A 3 -5.96 -24.52 12.79
C CYS A 3 -6.04 -24.22 14.30
N SER A 4 -4.96 -24.53 15.03
CA SER A 4 -4.80 -24.10 16.42
C SER A 4 -3.41 -23.52 16.61
N THR A 5 -3.25 -22.28 16.18
CA THR A 5 -2.20 -21.41 16.71
C THR A 5 -2.85 -20.07 16.95
N SER A 6 -2.96 -19.71 18.23
CA SER A 6 -3.37 -18.37 18.66
C SER A 6 -2.57 -17.33 17.87
N LEU A 7 -3.25 -16.51 17.05
CA LEU A 7 -2.62 -15.35 16.41
C LEU A 7 -2.01 -14.51 17.52
N LYS A 8 -0.67 -14.42 17.57
CA LYS A 8 -0.05 -13.30 18.28
C LYS A 8 -0.42 -12.05 17.48
N PRO A 9 -1.04 -11.03 18.10
CA PRO A 9 -1.28 -9.77 17.41
C PRO A 9 0.04 -9.25 16.86
N TYR A 10 0.05 -8.85 15.59
CA TYR A 10 1.21 -8.10 15.08
C TYR A 10 1.27 -6.77 15.84
N GLU A 11 2.45 -6.45 16.36
CA GLU A 11 2.69 -5.12 16.93
C GLU A 11 2.50 -4.08 15.84
N GLY A 12 1.64 -3.10 16.14
CA GLY A 12 1.43 -1.92 15.31
C GLY A 12 2.76 -1.22 15.05
N TYR A 13 2.89 -0.65 13.87
CA TYR A 13 4.08 0.11 13.50
C TYR A 13 3.68 1.27 12.59
N VAL A 14 4.51 2.30 12.62
CA VAL A 14 4.32 3.53 11.84
C VAL A 14 5.13 3.39 10.54
N PRO A 15 4.51 3.14 9.38
CA PRO A 15 5.24 3.06 8.12
C PRO A 15 5.62 4.46 7.64
N LYS A 16 6.79 4.57 7.01
CA LYS A 16 7.23 5.79 6.34
C LYS A 16 6.94 5.71 4.84
N VAL A 17 6.40 6.80 4.28
CA VAL A 17 6.19 6.92 2.84
C VAL A 17 7.53 7.12 2.13
N GLU A 18 7.73 6.41 1.02
CA GLU A 18 8.88 6.58 0.13
C GLU A 18 8.52 7.51 -1.04
N ALA A 19 7.39 7.25 -1.68
CA ALA A 19 6.96 8.00 -2.86
C ALA A 19 5.46 7.86 -3.11
N VAL A 20 4.92 8.76 -3.92
CA VAL A 20 3.65 8.55 -4.62
C VAL A 20 3.96 7.99 -6.01
N VAL A 21 3.31 6.89 -6.38
CA VAL A 21 3.52 6.20 -7.67
C VAL A 21 2.19 6.02 -8.41
N THR A 22 2.28 5.84 -9.73
CA THR A 22 1.12 5.57 -10.58
C THR A 22 1.15 4.14 -11.11
N ARG A 23 -0.02 3.50 -11.28
CA ARG A 23 -0.11 2.16 -11.89
C ARG A 23 -1.25 2.08 -12.91
N ARG A 24 -1.13 1.09 -13.80
CA ARG A 24 -2.16 0.74 -14.80
C ARG A 24 -3.25 -0.15 -14.19
N SER A 25 -3.88 0.30 -13.12
CA SER A 25 -4.97 -0.42 -12.44
C SER A 25 -6.00 0.56 -11.91
N TYR A 26 -7.28 0.20 -12.03
CA TYR A 26 -8.39 1.00 -11.51
C TYR A 26 -8.26 1.25 -10.01
N TYR A 27 -7.90 0.22 -9.24
CA TYR A 27 -7.76 0.28 -7.78
C TYR A 27 -6.41 0.82 -7.32
N GLN A 28 -5.49 1.12 -8.23
CA GLN A 28 -4.11 1.46 -7.89
C GLN A 28 -3.60 2.62 -8.75
N CYS A 29 -4.50 3.47 -9.20
CA CYS A 29 -4.23 4.47 -10.23
C CYS A 29 -3.15 5.46 -9.77
N VAL A 30 -3.32 5.99 -8.56
CA VAL A 30 -2.28 6.71 -7.81
C VAL A 30 -2.23 6.12 -6.41
N CYS A 31 -1.04 5.77 -5.93
CA CYS A 31 -0.88 5.08 -4.64
C CYS A 31 0.43 5.45 -3.95
N ILE A 32 0.44 5.27 -2.63
CA ILE A 32 1.61 5.42 -1.77
C ILE A 32 2.47 4.16 -1.90
N LEU A 33 3.78 4.37 -2.09
CA LEU A 33 4.81 3.38 -1.91
C LEU A 33 5.47 3.60 -0.54
N PHE A 34 5.56 2.55 0.26
CA PHE A 34 6.21 2.60 1.57
C PHE A 34 7.69 2.24 1.48
N GLN A 35 8.49 2.87 2.34
CA GLN A 35 9.93 2.64 2.41
C GLN A 35 10.24 1.23 2.93
N ARG A 36 11.36 0.64 2.50
CA ARG A 36 11.94 -0.53 3.18
C ARG A 36 12.53 -0.12 4.56
N PRO A 37 12.41 -0.94 5.62
CA PRO A 37 11.88 -2.32 5.65
C PRO A 37 10.36 -2.40 5.90
N TYR A 38 9.64 -1.28 6.03
CA TYR A 38 8.21 -1.26 6.35
C TYR A 38 7.37 -2.04 5.33
N PHE A 39 7.67 -1.84 4.04
CA PHE A 39 7.00 -2.57 2.95
C PHE A 39 7.14 -4.09 3.07
N GLU A 40 8.30 -4.60 3.48
CA GLU A 40 8.55 -6.04 3.66
C GLU A 40 7.75 -6.61 4.82
N LYS A 41 7.72 -5.90 5.96
CA LYS A 41 6.88 -6.26 7.10
C LYS A 41 5.39 -6.32 6.72
N MET A 42 4.92 -5.37 5.93
CA MET A 42 3.57 -5.32 5.38
C MET A 42 3.26 -6.56 4.52
N TYR A 43 4.21 -6.98 3.69
CA TYR A 43 4.10 -8.16 2.84
C TYR A 43 4.09 -9.47 3.64
N ASP A 44 4.91 -9.58 4.68
CA ASP A 44 4.94 -10.76 5.57
C ASP A 44 3.60 -10.93 6.31
N ILE A 45 3.04 -9.82 6.81
CA ILE A 45 1.71 -9.79 7.44
C ILE A 45 0.64 -10.24 6.44
N LEU A 46 0.63 -9.66 5.24
CA LEU A 46 -0.32 -10.02 4.19
C LEU A 46 -0.22 -11.52 3.86
N ARG A 47 0.98 -12.05 3.65
CA ARG A 47 1.21 -13.46 3.34
C ARG A 47 0.67 -14.38 4.42
N TYR A 48 0.89 -14.03 5.69
CA TYR A 48 0.35 -14.79 6.82
C TYR A 48 -1.18 -14.86 6.79
N TYR A 49 -1.85 -13.72 6.61
CA TYR A 49 -3.31 -13.67 6.56
C TYR A 49 -3.89 -14.28 5.29
N CYS A 50 -3.23 -14.16 4.15
CA CYS A 50 -3.64 -14.83 2.92
C CYS A 50 -3.68 -16.35 3.10
N VAL A 51 -2.66 -16.95 3.74
CA VAL A 51 -2.68 -18.38 4.08
C VAL A 51 -3.79 -18.70 5.08
N TYR A 52 -3.99 -17.86 6.09
CA TYR A 52 -5.02 -18.07 7.11
C TYR A 52 -6.45 -18.04 6.54
N PHE A 53 -6.71 -17.17 5.56
CA PHE A 53 -8.02 -16.98 4.93
C PHE A 53 -8.17 -17.69 3.58
N ASP A 54 -7.23 -18.58 3.21
CA ASP A 54 -7.22 -19.27 1.90
C ASP A 54 -7.32 -18.32 0.68
N ILE A 55 -6.70 -17.14 0.78
CA ILE A 55 -6.62 -16.14 -0.29
C ILE A 55 -5.34 -16.37 -1.11
N TRP A 56 -5.51 -16.70 -2.39
CA TRP A 56 -4.41 -17.05 -3.29
C TRP A 56 -3.80 -15.84 -4.03
N ASN A 57 -4.51 -14.72 -4.08
CA ASN A 57 -4.02 -13.50 -4.73
C ASN A 57 -3.45 -12.53 -3.69
N GLN A 58 -2.13 -12.36 -3.71
CA GLN A 58 -1.42 -11.42 -2.85
C GLN A 58 -1.23 -10.12 -3.60
N ASP A 59 -2.24 -9.25 -3.59
CA ASP A 59 -2.08 -7.89 -4.09
C ASP A 59 -1.05 -7.15 -3.24
N LEU A 60 -0.17 -6.36 -3.87
CA LEU A 60 0.87 -5.63 -3.15
C LEU A 60 0.25 -4.76 -2.05
N PRO A 61 0.81 -4.74 -0.82
CA PRO A 61 0.32 -3.89 0.24
C PRO A 61 0.57 -2.43 -0.12
N GLN A 62 -0.49 -1.68 -0.34
CA GLN A 62 -0.43 -0.29 -0.78
C GLN A 62 -1.64 0.49 -0.31
N VAL A 63 -1.46 1.81 -0.21
CA VAL A 63 -2.56 2.74 0.06
C VAL A 63 -2.85 3.49 -1.23
N ALA A 64 -4.02 3.25 -1.80
CA ALA A 64 -4.46 3.98 -2.97
C ALA A 64 -5.00 5.35 -2.58
N LEU A 65 -4.55 6.38 -3.29
CA LEU A 65 -4.99 7.76 -3.15
C LEU A 65 -6.09 8.10 -4.16
N LEU A 66 -6.07 7.43 -5.32
CA LEU A 66 -7.04 7.63 -6.37
C LEU A 66 -7.41 6.31 -7.04
N TYR A 67 -8.71 6.07 -7.17
CA TYR A 67 -9.26 5.04 -8.04
C TYR A 67 -9.75 5.67 -9.34
N GLY A 68 -9.57 4.96 -10.45
CA GLY A 68 -10.08 5.42 -11.74
C GLY A 68 -9.35 4.82 -12.93
N ASN A 69 -10.08 4.76 -14.05
CA ASN A 69 -9.50 4.42 -15.34
C ASN A 69 -8.99 5.70 -15.99
N LEU A 70 -7.74 6.04 -15.71
CA LEU A 70 -7.08 7.22 -16.27
C LEU A 70 -6.12 6.82 -17.39
N THR A 71 -5.99 7.70 -18.38
CA THR A 71 -4.89 7.62 -19.36
C THR A 71 -3.55 7.82 -18.66
N GLU A 72 -2.45 7.56 -19.38
CA GLU A 72 -1.12 7.78 -18.80
C GLU A 72 -0.87 9.27 -18.46
N GLU A 73 -1.35 10.16 -19.31
CA GLU A 73 -1.24 11.62 -19.16
C GLU A 73 -2.10 12.12 -17.99
N GLU A 74 -3.29 11.56 -17.82
CA GLU A 74 -4.15 11.86 -16.68
C GLU A 74 -3.55 11.35 -15.36
N ARG A 75 -2.94 10.16 -15.35
CA ARG A 75 -2.22 9.66 -14.17
C ARG A 75 -1.04 10.54 -13.77
N LYS A 76 -0.22 10.96 -14.73
CA LYS A 76 0.92 11.87 -14.47
C LYS A 76 0.42 13.20 -13.88
N ARG A 77 -0.62 13.79 -14.48
CA ARG A 77 -1.26 15.01 -13.95
C ARG A 77 -1.86 14.81 -12.56
N ALA A 78 -2.44 13.65 -12.27
CA ALA A 78 -2.97 13.34 -10.94
C ALA A 78 -1.85 13.23 -9.89
N GLN A 79 -0.73 12.59 -10.24
CA GLN A 79 0.46 12.51 -9.38
C GLN A 79 1.05 13.90 -9.12
N GLU A 80 1.21 14.74 -10.16
CA GLU A 80 1.71 16.12 -10.04
C GLU A 80 0.81 16.98 -9.15
N LYS A 81 -0.53 16.89 -9.33
CA LYS A 81 -1.49 17.60 -8.48
C LYS A 81 -1.36 17.21 -7.01
N LEU A 82 -1.11 15.93 -6.73
CA LEU A 82 -0.88 15.46 -5.36
C LEU A 82 0.36 16.11 -4.74
N SER A 83 1.46 16.19 -5.49
CA SER A 83 2.67 16.88 -5.02
C SER A 83 2.45 18.37 -4.74
N ILE A 84 1.56 19.03 -5.49
CA ILE A 84 1.19 20.44 -5.25
C ILE A 84 0.26 20.58 -4.03
N LEU A 85 -0.67 19.65 -3.86
CA LEU A 85 -1.63 19.68 -2.74
C LEU A 85 -0.96 19.39 -1.40
N ASP A 86 0.01 18.49 -1.39
CA ASP A 86 0.78 18.12 -0.20
C ASP A 86 2.23 17.81 -0.58
N GLU A 87 3.08 18.83 -0.47
CA GLU A 87 4.52 18.69 -0.70
C GLU A 87 5.18 17.77 0.34
N THR A 88 4.54 17.59 1.50
CA THR A 88 5.01 16.77 2.62
C THR A 88 4.45 15.35 2.60
N ILE A 89 3.78 14.93 1.52
CA ILE A 89 3.14 13.61 1.45
C ILE A 89 4.14 12.46 1.64
N THR A 90 5.41 12.67 1.30
CA THR A 90 6.50 11.71 1.53
C THR A 90 7.04 11.73 2.97
N ASP A 91 6.73 12.76 3.74
CA ASP A 91 7.08 12.89 5.15
C ASP A 91 5.97 12.35 6.07
N LEU A 92 4.85 11.88 5.51
CA LEU A 92 3.77 11.28 6.27
C LEU A 92 4.24 10.06 7.07
N SER A 93 3.93 10.10 8.36
CA SER A 93 4.04 8.98 9.29
C SER A 93 2.68 8.76 9.95
N PHE A 94 2.16 7.54 9.90
CA PHE A 94 0.87 7.19 10.49
C PHE A 94 1.03 6.77 11.95
N GLN A 95 0.73 7.68 12.89
CA GLN A 95 0.75 7.40 14.35
C GLN A 95 -0.49 6.64 14.82
#